data_AF-A0A8R1J0K2-F1
#
_entry.id   AF-A0A8R1J0K2-F1
#
_cell.length_a   1.000
_cell.length_b   1.000
_cell.length_c   1.000
_cell.angle_alpha   90.00
_cell.angle_beta   90.00
_cell.angle_gamma   90.00
#
_symmetry.space_group_name_H-M   'P 1'
#
loop_
_entity.id
_entity.type
_entity.pdbx_description
1 polymer ?
#
loop_
_entity_poly.entity_id
_entity_poly.type
_entity_poly.pdbx_seq_one_letter_code
_entity_poly.pdbx_strand_id
1 'polypeptide(L)'
;MSSELADLDTQIADIDHQLEQLKRKKRELTLKKQQLERRVELQTNEDPHTVLERWDRDGFAWSAEAQRILEQNFHLAAFRPLQRAAINAVMSKEDAVVILSTGGGKSLCYQLPALLSNGLTLVVSPLVSLVEDQIMQLRKLGIDASSLNANTAKEEAKRVEEAITRMCLRMMEELRQVWIIVVTYSAI
;
A
#
# COMPACT_ATOMS: atom_id res chain seq x y z
N MET A 1 -13.00 -60.74 10.20
CA MET A 1 -14.45 -60.46 9.96
C MET A 1 -15.04 -59.45 10.93
N SER A 2 -15.28 -59.76 12.22
CA SER A 2 -15.89 -58.78 13.15
C SER A 2 -15.00 -57.54 13.43
N SER A 3 -13.68 -57.74 13.58
CA SER A 3 -12.72 -56.64 13.78
C SER A 3 -12.49 -55.78 12.54
N GLU A 4 -12.58 -56.35 11.33
CA GLU A 4 -12.37 -55.62 10.07
C GLU A 4 -13.59 -54.75 9.73
N LEU A 5 -14.79 -55.20 10.09
CA LEU A 5 -16.02 -54.40 9.95
C LEU A 5 -15.97 -53.17 10.88
N ALA A 6 -15.52 -53.33 12.12
CA ALA A 6 -15.40 -52.21 13.07
C ALA A 6 -14.36 -51.16 12.63
N ASP A 7 -13.26 -51.60 12.01
CA ASP A 7 -12.24 -50.69 11.46
C ASP A 7 -12.78 -49.92 10.24
N LEU A 8 -13.53 -50.60 9.36
CA LEU A 8 -14.18 -49.95 8.22
C LEU A 8 -15.26 -48.96 8.66
N ASP A 9 -16.06 -49.30 9.67
CA ASP A 9 -17.07 -48.38 10.24
C ASP A 9 -16.42 -47.12 10.84
N THR A 10 -15.24 -47.27 11.46
CA THR A 10 -14.47 -46.15 11.99
C THR A 10 -13.92 -45.25 10.87
N GLN A 11 -13.42 -45.85 9.79
CA GLN A 11 -12.95 -45.08 8.62
C GLN A 11 -14.08 -44.34 7.91
N ILE A 12 -15.27 -44.95 7.79
CA ILE A 12 -16.46 -44.32 7.22
C ILE A 12 -16.87 -43.11 8.07
N ALA A 13 -16.89 -43.27 9.41
CA ALA A 13 -17.21 -42.17 10.31
C ALA A 13 -16.21 -40.99 10.21
N ASP A 14 -14.91 -41.26 10.02
CA ASP A 14 -13.92 -40.20 9.80
C ASP A 14 -14.13 -39.47 8.46
N ILE A 15 -14.38 -40.22 7.38
CA ILE A 15 -14.68 -39.64 6.06
C ILE A 15 -15.93 -38.77 6.12
N ASP A 16 -16.99 -39.22 6.80
CA ASP A 16 -18.21 -38.44 7.00
C ASP A 16 -17.95 -37.16 7.79
N HIS A 17 -17.10 -37.23 8.83
CA HIS A 17 -16.67 -36.06 9.57
C HIS A 17 -15.92 -35.06 8.68
N GLN A 18 -14.99 -35.54 7.84
CA GLN A 18 -14.25 -34.70 6.89
C GLN A 18 -15.17 -34.07 5.84
N LEU A 19 -16.15 -34.81 5.32
CA LEU A 19 -17.16 -34.27 4.40
C LEU A 19 -17.98 -33.17 5.07
N GLU A 20 -18.33 -33.32 6.34
CA GLU A 20 -19.05 -32.32 7.11
C GLU A 20 -18.22 -31.02 7.27
N GLN A 21 -16.91 -31.16 7.59
CA GLN A 21 -15.99 -30.02 7.67
C GLN A 21 -15.83 -29.32 6.32
N LEU A 22 -15.65 -30.08 5.23
CA LEU A 22 -15.52 -29.53 3.88
C LEU A 22 -16.80 -28.82 3.43
N LYS A 23 -17.98 -29.36 3.74
CA LYS A 23 -19.26 -28.69 3.47
C LYS A 23 -19.38 -27.37 4.22
N ARG A 24 -18.98 -27.31 5.50
CA ARG A 24 -18.97 -26.06 6.28
C ARG A 24 -18.04 -25.02 5.64
N LYS A 25 -16.82 -25.41 5.28
CA LYS A 25 -15.85 -24.51 4.66
C LYS A 25 -16.30 -24.03 3.27
N LYS A 26 -16.93 -24.89 2.47
CA LYS A 26 -17.54 -24.52 1.19
C LYS A 26 -18.64 -23.46 1.38
N ARG A 27 -19.51 -23.62 2.39
CA ARG A 27 -20.55 -22.63 2.70
C ARG A 27 -19.95 -21.28 3.07
N GLU A 28 -18.94 -21.27 3.94
CA GLU A 28 -18.23 -20.04 4.33
C GLU A 28 -17.61 -19.33 3.12
N LEU A 29 -16.88 -20.06 2.27
CA LEU A 29 -16.26 -19.51 1.07
C LEU A 29 -17.30 -19.01 0.06
N THR A 30 -18.46 -19.68 -0.04
CA THR A 30 -19.55 -19.26 -0.92
C THR A 30 -20.14 -17.93 -0.46
N LEU A 31 -20.33 -17.76 0.86
CA LEU A 31 -20.78 -16.48 1.43
C LEU A 31 -19.77 -15.36 1.20
N LYS A 32 -18.47 -15.61 1.45
CA LYS A 32 -17.40 -14.65 1.15
C LYS A 32 -17.36 -14.29 -0.33
N LYS A 33 -17.52 -15.27 -1.22
CA LYS A 33 -17.58 -15.05 -2.67
C LYS A 33 -18.74 -14.13 -3.05
N GLN A 34 -19.95 -14.41 -2.58
CA GLN A 34 -21.13 -13.57 -2.84
C GLN A 34 -20.95 -12.13 -2.31
N GLN A 35 -20.32 -11.96 -1.15
CA GLN A 35 -20.01 -10.63 -0.60
C GLN A 35 -19.02 -9.87 -1.48
N LEU A 36 -17.98 -10.54 -1.97
CA LEU A 36 -16.98 -9.95 -2.87
C LEU A 36 -17.57 -9.62 -4.24
N GLU A 37 -18.37 -10.53 -4.81
CA GLU A 37 -19.09 -10.30 -6.08
C GLU A 37 -20.00 -9.07 -5.99
N ARG A 38 -20.76 -8.93 -4.89
CA ARG A 38 -21.59 -7.74 -4.66
C ARG A 38 -20.75 -6.46 -4.56
N ARG A 39 -19.57 -6.50 -3.91
CA ARG A 39 -18.66 -5.32 -3.85
C ARG A 39 -18.14 -4.94 -5.24
N VAL A 40 -17.76 -5.92 -6.04
CA VAL A 40 -17.27 -5.70 -7.41
C VAL A 40 -18.37 -5.11 -8.28
N GLU A 41 -19.58 -5.66 -8.22
CA GLU A 41 -20.71 -5.18 -9.03
C GLU A 41 -21.10 -3.73 -8.71
N LEU A 42 -21.01 -3.34 -7.43
CA LEU A 42 -21.20 -1.95 -6.99
C LEU A 42 -20.07 -1.01 -7.48
N GLN A 43 -18.83 -1.52 -7.61
CA GLN A 43 -17.70 -0.73 -8.12
C GLN A 43 -17.70 -0.61 -9.65
N THR A 44 -18.18 -1.62 -10.38
CA THR A 44 -18.18 -1.64 -11.85
C THR A 44 -19.26 -0.76 -12.50
N ASN A 45 -20.29 -0.36 -11.75
CA ASN A 45 -21.38 0.49 -12.23
C ASN A 45 -21.23 1.98 -11.86
N GLU A 46 -20.12 2.37 -11.22
CA GLU A 46 -19.81 3.79 -10.99
C GLU A 46 -19.20 4.41 -12.26
N ASP A 47 -19.83 5.49 -12.75
CA ASP A 47 -19.27 6.31 -13.84
C ASP A 47 -17.87 6.80 -13.42
N PRO A 48 -16.83 6.71 -14.26
CA PRO A 48 -15.50 7.25 -13.96
C PRO A 48 -15.51 8.69 -13.43
N HIS A 49 -16.47 9.53 -13.86
CA HIS A 49 -16.66 10.87 -13.31
C HIS A 49 -17.08 10.85 -11.84
N THR A 50 -17.98 9.94 -11.44
CA THR A 50 -18.41 9.79 -10.04
C THR A 50 -17.31 9.28 -9.11
N VAL A 51 -16.40 8.44 -9.61
CA VAL A 51 -15.24 7.97 -8.84
C VAL A 51 -14.26 9.11 -8.57
N LEU A 52 -14.02 9.97 -9.56
CA LEU A 52 -13.15 11.14 -9.41
C LEU A 52 -13.74 12.17 -8.44
N GLU A 53 -15.04 12.47 -8.56
CA GLU A 53 -15.74 13.39 -7.65
C GLU A 53 -15.75 12.90 -6.20
N ARG A 54 -15.81 11.59 -5.97
CA ARG A 54 -15.72 10.99 -4.63
C ARG A 54 -14.40 11.33 -3.93
N TRP A 55 -13.30 11.37 -4.68
CA TRP A 55 -11.96 11.56 -4.13
C TRP A 55 -11.44 12.99 -4.27
N ASP A 56 -11.92 13.76 -5.24
CA ASP A 56 -11.49 15.14 -5.48
C ASP A 56 -12.24 16.16 -4.60
N ARG A 57 -12.29 15.87 -3.29
CA ARG A 57 -12.97 16.70 -2.31
C ARG A 57 -12.17 16.83 -1.03
N ASP A 58 -12.51 17.87 -0.26
CA ASP A 58 -12.06 18.04 1.11
C ASP A 58 -13.02 17.35 2.10
N GLY A 59 -12.63 17.25 3.36
CA GLY A 59 -13.45 16.66 4.43
C GLY A 59 -12.99 15.28 4.91
N PHE A 60 -11.83 14.80 4.45
CA PHE A 60 -11.18 13.64 5.04
C PHE A 60 -10.44 14.04 6.32
N ALA A 61 -10.23 13.09 7.23
CA ALA A 61 -9.53 13.34 8.50
C ALA A 61 -8.09 13.89 8.31
N TRP A 62 -7.46 13.59 7.17
CA TRP A 62 -6.12 14.05 6.82
C TRP A 62 -6.09 15.32 5.97
N SER A 63 -7.23 15.88 5.51
CA SER A 63 -7.24 17.01 4.55
C SER A 63 -6.46 18.24 5.05
N ALA A 64 -6.63 18.61 6.32
CA ALA A 64 -5.93 19.76 6.91
C ALA A 64 -4.41 19.52 7.05
N GLU A 65 -4.01 18.30 7.42
CA GLU A 65 -2.61 17.90 7.48
C GLU A 65 -1.98 17.84 6.09
N ALA A 66 -2.71 17.31 5.11
CA ALA A 66 -2.25 17.22 3.73
C ALA A 66 -1.93 18.60 3.15
N GLN A 67 -2.81 19.58 3.40
CA GLN A 67 -2.57 20.96 2.99
C GLN A 67 -1.36 21.57 3.71
N ARG A 68 -1.21 21.31 5.01
CA ARG A 68 -0.04 21.79 5.77
C ARG A 68 1.27 21.24 5.20
N ILE A 69 1.35 19.94 4.97
CA ILE A 69 2.54 19.28 4.40
C ILE A 69 2.83 19.80 2.99
N LEU A 70 1.78 20.02 2.19
CA LEU A 70 1.90 20.58 0.84
C LEU A 70 2.59 21.96 0.85
N GLU A 71 2.17 22.84 1.76
CA GLU A 71 2.71 24.21 1.87
C GLU A 71 4.08 24.24 2.57
N GLN A 72 4.23 23.50 3.67
CA GLN A 72 5.41 23.58 4.54
C GLN A 72 6.59 22.75 4.05
N ASN A 73 6.34 21.53 3.55
CA ASN A 73 7.40 20.62 3.11
C ASN A 73 7.64 20.68 1.60
N PHE A 74 6.57 20.78 0.80
CA PHE A 74 6.71 20.81 -0.66
C PHE A 74 6.70 22.23 -1.24
N HIS A 75 6.39 23.26 -0.45
CA HIS A 75 6.32 24.65 -0.86
C HIS A 75 5.39 24.88 -2.06
N LEU A 76 4.26 24.16 -2.09
CA LEU A 76 3.23 24.27 -3.13
C LEU A 76 1.96 24.90 -2.53
N ALA A 77 1.36 25.83 -3.27
CA ALA A 77 0.16 26.54 -2.81
C ALA A 77 -1.14 25.71 -2.97
N ALA A 78 -1.19 24.82 -3.96
CA ALA A 78 -2.38 24.03 -4.26
C ALA A 78 -2.03 22.73 -4.98
N PHE A 79 -2.90 21.73 -4.82
CA PHE A 79 -2.86 20.51 -5.61
C PHE A 79 -3.15 20.82 -7.08
N ARG A 80 -2.37 20.21 -7.97
CA ARG A 80 -2.69 20.16 -9.40
C ARG A 80 -3.86 19.20 -9.64
N PRO A 81 -4.53 19.28 -10.81
CA PRO A 81 -5.63 18.38 -11.13
C PRO A 81 -5.26 16.91 -10.90
N LEU A 82 -6.22 16.14 -10.38
CA LEU A 82 -6.13 14.71 -10.07
C LEU A 82 -5.18 14.33 -8.90
N GLN A 83 -4.29 15.21 -8.45
CA GLN A 83 -3.38 14.89 -7.34
C GLN A 83 -4.13 14.65 -6.03
N ARG A 84 -5.07 15.54 -5.69
CA ARG A 84 -5.89 15.40 -4.47
C ARG A 84 -6.69 14.10 -4.48
N ALA A 85 -7.34 13.79 -5.60
CA ALA A 85 -8.08 12.54 -5.77
C ALA A 85 -7.19 11.32 -5.55
N ALA A 86 -6.01 11.28 -6.18
CA ALA A 86 -5.06 10.18 -6.02
C ALA A 86 -4.59 10.02 -4.56
N ILE A 87 -4.24 11.13 -3.90
CA ILE A 87 -3.80 11.15 -2.50
C ILE A 87 -4.92 10.65 -1.58
N ASN A 88 -6.15 11.11 -1.77
CA ASN A 88 -7.30 10.71 -0.95
C ASN A 88 -7.65 9.24 -1.13
N ALA A 89 -7.56 8.69 -2.34
CA ALA A 89 -7.75 7.27 -2.60
C ALA A 89 -6.69 6.43 -1.88
N VAL A 90 -5.41 6.79 -2.01
CA VAL A 90 -4.28 6.09 -1.35
C VAL A 90 -4.40 6.16 0.18
N MET A 91 -4.70 7.34 0.74
CA MET A 91 -4.90 7.50 2.18
C MET A 91 -6.11 6.73 2.72
N SER A 92 -7.09 6.44 1.85
CA SER A 92 -8.24 5.59 2.16
C SER A 92 -7.97 4.09 2.00
N LYS A 93 -6.72 3.71 1.71
CA LYS A 93 -6.27 2.32 1.47
C LYS A 93 -6.91 1.68 0.24
N GLU A 94 -7.21 2.48 -0.76
CA GLU A 94 -7.68 2.00 -2.07
C GLU A 94 -6.50 1.90 -3.04
N ASP A 95 -6.53 0.87 -3.90
CA ASP A 95 -5.55 0.71 -4.97
C ASP A 95 -5.83 1.74 -6.08
N ALA A 96 -4.78 2.45 -6.51
CA ALA A 96 -4.92 3.54 -7.49
C ALA A 96 -3.89 3.43 -8.62
N VAL A 97 -4.36 3.58 -9.85
CA VAL A 97 -3.51 3.75 -11.04
C VAL A 97 -3.57 5.20 -11.46
N VAL A 98 -2.44 5.91 -11.33
CA VAL A 98 -2.36 7.35 -11.59
C VAL A 98 -1.71 7.60 -12.95
N ILE A 99 -2.49 8.12 -13.90
CA ILE A 99 -2.02 8.48 -15.24
C ILE A 99 -1.88 10.00 -15.31
N LEU A 100 -0.64 10.49 -15.25
CA LEU A 100 -0.30 11.91 -15.34
C LEU A 100 0.81 12.13 -16.35
N SER A 101 0.76 13.25 -17.08
CA SER A 101 1.82 13.67 -18.00
C SER A 101 3.17 13.87 -17.28
N THR A 102 4.27 13.81 -18.02
CA THR A 102 5.60 14.16 -17.47
C THR A 102 5.58 15.59 -16.94
N GLY A 103 6.14 15.80 -15.75
CA GLY A 103 6.04 17.08 -15.05
C GLY A 103 4.68 17.35 -14.39
N GLY A 104 3.67 16.49 -14.58
CA GLY A 104 2.33 16.61 -13.96
C GLY A 104 2.30 16.42 -12.43
N GLY A 105 3.44 16.13 -11.80
CA GLY A 105 3.55 16.03 -10.34
C GLY A 105 3.10 14.68 -9.77
N LYS A 106 3.21 13.59 -10.54
CA LYS A 106 2.88 12.22 -10.10
C LYS A 106 3.62 11.77 -8.84
N SER A 107 4.85 12.26 -8.61
CA SER A 107 5.61 11.90 -7.41
C SER A 107 4.96 12.37 -6.10
N LEU A 108 4.31 13.53 -6.12
CA LEU A 108 3.58 14.04 -4.96
C LEU A 108 2.47 13.08 -4.50
N CYS A 109 1.85 12.34 -5.44
CA CYS A 109 0.75 11.44 -5.15
C CYS A 109 1.14 10.24 -4.26
N TYR A 110 2.43 9.93 -4.10
CA TYR A 110 2.91 8.93 -3.13
C TYR A 110 3.82 9.54 -2.05
N GLN A 111 4.54 10.62 -2.35
CA GLN A 111 5.41 11.29 -1.39
C GLN A 111 4.63 11.98 -0.26
N LEU A 112 3.51 12.63 -0.58
CA LEU A 112 2.69 13.29 0.44
C LEU A 112 1.97 12.27 1.33
N PRO A 113 1.33 11.20 0.82
CA PRO A 113 0.82 10.12 1.67
C PRO A 113 1.88 9.48 2.56
N ALA A 114 3.13 9.37 2.10
CA ALA A 114 4.23 8.87 2.93
C ALA A 114 4.43 9.73 4.18
N LEU A 115 4.32 11.06 4.06
CA LEU A 115 4.46 11.99 5.20
C LEU A 115 3.21 12.04 6.08
N LEU A 116 2.03 11.80 5.51
CA LEU A 116 0.79 11.70 6.26
C LEU A 116 0.70 10.42 7.09
N SER A 117 1.30 9.35 6.61
CA SER A 117 1.24 8.02 7.22
C SER A 117 2.41 7.80 8.18
N ASN A 118 2.19 7.00 9.20
CA ASN A 118 3.29 6.51 10.04
C ASN A 118 3.86 5.25 9.39
N GLY A 119 5.19 5.18 9.27
CA GLY A 119 5.90 4.01 8.77
C GLY A 119 6.65 4.27 7.47
N LEU A 120 6.73 3.23 6.64
CA LEU A 120 7.59 3.17 5.47
C LEU A 120 6.76 3.17 4.19
N THR A 121 7.12 4.02 3.23
CA THR A 121 6.63 3.94 1.85
C THR A 121 7.72 3.35 0.95
N LEU A 122 7.42 2.22 0.32
CA LEU A 122 8.29 1.57 -0.66
C LEU A 122 7.92 2.05 -2.07
N VAL A 123 8.90 2.60 -2.78
CA VAL A 123 8.77 3.03 -4.17
C VAL A 123 9.68 2.14 -5.02
N VAL A 124 9.14 1.58 -6.09
CA VAL A 124 9.92 0.76 -7.03
C VAL A 124 10.10 1.56 -8.31
N SER A 125 11.35 1.72 -8.75
CA SER A 125 11.70 2.50 -9.95
C SER A 125 12.68 1.72 -10.83
N PRO A 126 12.49 1.70 -12.16
CA PRO A 126 13.39 0.97 -13.06
C PRO A 126 14.73 1.69 -13.32
N LEU A 127 14.82 3.01 -13.07
CA LEU A 127 15.99 3.81 -13.45
C LEU A 127 16.69 4.39 -12.22
N VAL A 128 17.97 4.04 -12.03
CA VAL A 128 18.82 4.54 -10.93
C VAL A 128 18.92 6.06 -10.95
N SER A 129 19.12 6.68 -12.11
CA SER A 129 19.20 8.15 -12.24
C SER A 129 17.94 8.85 -11.73
N LEU A 130 16.76 8.31 -12.06
CA LEU A 130 15.49 8.84 -11.57
C LEU A 130 15.36 8.71 -10.05
N VAL A 131 15.89 7.63 -9.48
CA VAL A 131 15.91 7.43 -8.03
C VAL A 131 16.80 8.47 -7.35
N GLU A 132 18.03 8.65 -7.85
CA GLU A 132 18.99 9.61 -7.29
C GLU A 132 18.45 11.04 -7.30
N ASP A 133 17.81 11.45 -8.41
CA ASP A 133 17.16 12.74 -8.51
C ASP A 133 16.04 12.92 -7.47
N GLN A 134 15.20 11.89 -7.26
CA GLN A 134 14.12 11.94 -6.28
C GLN A 134 14.64 11.99 -4.84
N ILE A 135 15.65 11.18 -4.51
CA ILE A 135 16.27 11.20 -3.17
C ILE A 135 16.92 12.55 -2.90
N MET A 136 17.62 13.12 -3.88
CA MET A 136 18.22 14.44 -3.75
C MET A 136 17.16 15.52 -3.50
N GLN A 137 16.04 15.48 -4.23
CA GLN A 137 14.94 16.42 -4.04
C GLN A 137 14.31 16.29 -2.66
N LEU A 138 14.02 15.06 -2.21
CA LEU A 138 13.44 14.83 -0.88
C LEU A 138 14.37 15.32 0.24
N ARG A 139 15.67 15.04 0.15
CA ARG A 139 16.66 15.52 1.13
C ARG A 139 16.77 17.05 1.16
N LYS A 140 16.66 17.71 0.00
CA LYS A 140 16.63 19.19 -0.07
C LYS A 140 15.41 19.77 0.64
N LEU A 141 14.30 19.04 0.70
CA LEU A 141 13.09 19.40 1.44
C LEU A 141 13.14 18.97 2.92
N GLY A 142 14.28 18.45 3.39
CA GLY A 142 14.42 17.95 4.76
C GLY A 142 13.65 16.65 5.03
N ILE A 143 13.27 15.92 3.98
CA ILE A 143 12.57 14.64 4.09
C ILE A 143 13.59 13.50 4.07
N ASP A 144 13.55 12.66 5.10
CA ASP A 144 14.39 11.47 5.18
C ASP A 144 13.99 10.45 4.11
N ALA A 145 14.92 10.21 3.18
CA ALA A 145 14.76 9.26 2.09
C ALA A 145 16.09 8.59 1.75
N SER A 146 16.01 7.30 1.41
CA SER A 146 17.14 6.47 1.02
C SER A 146 16.79 5.56 -0.15
N SER A 147 17.80 5.14 -0.89
CA SER A 147 17.66 4.20 -2.00
C SER A 147 18.50 2.94 -1.77
N LEU A 148 18.02 1.81 -2.26
CA LEU A 148 18.76 0.56 -2.31
C LEU A 148 18.87 0.09 -3.77
N ASN A 149 20.09 -0.09 -4.24
CA ASN A 149 20.43 -0.58 -5.56
C ASN A 149 21.68 -1.47 -5.53
N ALA A 150 22.03 -2.09 -6.67
CA ALA A 150 23.18 -2.99 -6.77
C ALA A 150 24.53 -2.33 -6.44
N ASN A 151 24.63 -1.01 -6.56
CA ASN A 151 25.84 -0.23 -6.32
C ASN A 151 25.86 0.43 -4.93
N THR A 152 24.87 0.14 -4.08
CA THR A 152 24.77 0.73 -2.75
C THR A 152 25.88 0.16 -1.87
N ALA A 153 26.66 1.04 -1.24
CA ALA A 153 27.72 0.65 -0.30
C ALA A 153 27.14 -0.21 0.84
N LYS A 154 27.91 -1.18 1.33
CA LYS A 154 27.43 -2.11 2.38
C LYS A 154 27.03 -1.38 3.66
N GLU A 155 27.74 -0.31 3.98
CA GLU A 155 27.48 0.55 5.14
C GLU A 155 26.15 1.29 5.01
N GLU A 156 25.84 1.77 3.80
CA GLU A 156 24.56 2.42 3.48
C GLU A 156 23.42 1.43 3.55
N ALA A 157 23.58 0.26 2.92
CA ALA A 157 22.59 -0.80 2.93
C ALA A 157 22.26 -1.24 4.37
N LYS A 158 23.29 -1.49 5.17
CA LYS A 158 23.13 -1.84 6.59
C LYS A 158 22.41 -0.74 7.38
N ARG A 159 22.72 0.54 7.13
CA ARG A 159 22.04 1.66 7.79
C ARG A 159 20.54 1.69 7.47
N VAL A 160 20.18 1.44 6.21
CA VAL A 160 18.78 1.38 5.77
C VAL A 160 18.07 0.17 6.38
N GLU A 161 18.69 -1.01 6.38
CA GLU A 161 18.14 -2.22 7.01
C GLU A 161 17.88 -2.02 8.52
N GLU A 162 18.83 -1.42 9.22
CA GLU A 162 18.67 -1.08 10.63
C GLU A 162 17.55 -0.06 10.85
N ALA A 163 17.40 0.93 9.96
CA ALA A 163 16.32 1.91 10.02
C ALA A 163 14.94 1.24 9.86
N ILE A 164 14.79 0.36 8.87
CA ILE A 164 13.56 -0.43 8.67
C ILE A 164 13.25 -1.27 9.92
N THR A 165 14.27 -1.95 10.48
CA THR A 165 14.10 -2.78 11.68
C THR A 165 13.68 -1.94 12.89
N ARG A 166 14.31 -0.77 13.09
CA ARG A 166 13.94 0.16 14.16
C ARG A 166 12.51 0.67 14.00
N MET A 167 12.07 0.99 12.78
CA MET A 167 10.70 1.44 12.53
C MET A 167 9.67 0.34 12.86
N CYS A 168 9.99 -0.92 12.55
CA CYS A 168 9.14 -2.06 12.91
C CYS A 168 8.98 -2.21 14.43
N LEU A 169 10.07 -1.98 15.19
CA LEU A 169 10.07 -2.06 16.65
C LEU A 169 9.42 -0.84 17.32
N ARG A 170 9.50 0.34 16.69
CA ARG A 170 9.02 1.62 17.23
C ARG A 170 7.54 1.89 16.99
N MET A 171 6.80 0.91 16.47
CA MET A 171 5.34 0.97 16.35
C MET A 171 4.61 1.09 17.72
N MET A 172 5.34 1.18 18.83
CA MET A 172 4.89 1.42 20.21
C MET A 172 5.24 2.81 20.80
N GLU A 173 5.99 3.67 20.10
CA GLU A 173 6.33 5.04 20.57
C GLU A 173 5.91 6.08 19.52
N GLU A 174 5.20 7.14 19.92
CA GLU A 174 4.55 8.18 19.07
C GLU A 174 5.52 9.08 18.23
N LEU A 175 6.69 8.59 17.86
CA LEU A 175 7.65 9.32 17.02
C LEU A 175 7.37 9.07 15.54
N ARG A 176 6.85 10.10 14.84
CA ARG A 176 6.67 10.08 13.37
C ARG A 176 8.04 10.10 12.70
N GLN A 177 8.50 8.95 12.21
CA GLN A 177 9.58 8.87 11.23
C GLN A 177 9.00 8.37 9.91
N VAL A 178 9.22 9.16 8.86
CA VAL A 178 8.74 8.90 7.51
C VAL A 178 9.95 8.49 6.70
N TRP A 179 9.89 7.32 6.09
CA TRP A 179 10.93 6.87 5.16
C TRP A 179 10.30 6.57 3.81
N ILE A 180 10.93 7.10 2.76
CA ILE A 180 10.70 6.67 1.40
C ILE A 180 11.92 5.84 1.00
N ILE A 181 11.70 4.55 0.78
CA ILE A 181 12.74 3.67 0.24
C ILE A 181 12.45 3.45 -1.22
N VAL A 182 13.40 3.84 -2.07
CA VAL A 182 13.31 3.60 -3.50
C VAL A 182 14.21 2.43 -3.88
N VAL A 183 13.62 1.35 -4.39
CA VAL A 183 14.34 0.15 -4.83
C VAL A 183 14.37 0.10 -6.34
N THR A 184 15.53 -0.23 -6.90
CA THR A 184 15.70 -0.51 -8.33
C THR A 184 15.83 -2.01 -8.55
N TYR A 185 15.14 -2.54 -9.55
CA TYR A 185 15.42 -3.87 -10.09
C TYR A 185 16.22 -3.69 -11.38
N SER A 186 17.37 -4.35 -11.50
CA SER A 186 18.01 -4.51 -12.81
C SER A 186 17.14 -5.43 -13.64
N ALA A 187 16.51 -4.90 -14.68
CA ALA A 187 16.14 -5.73 -15.81
C ALA A 187 17.44 -6.23 -16.44
N ILE A 188 17.67 -7.54 -16.37
CA ILE A 188 18.73 -8.24 -17.11
C ILE A 188 18.47 -8.03 -18.60
#